data_AF-A0A497TEI1-F1
#
_entry.id   AF-A0A497TEI1-F1
#
_cell.length_a   1.000
_cell.length_b   1.000
_cell.length_c   1.000
_cell.angle_alpha   90.00
_cell.angle_beta   90.00
_cell.angle_gamma   90.00
#
_symmetry.space_group_name_H-M   'P 1'
#
loop_
_entity.id
_entity.type
_entity.pdbx_description
1 polymer ?
#
loop_
_entity_poly.entity_id
_entity_poly.type
_entity_poly.pdbx_seq_one_letter_code
_entity_poly.pdbx_strand_id
1 'polypeptide(L)' 'MFNLLVDAALWISGIFALIGAVGLLRFPDFYTRTHAATVVSMGGMTLALLALIVKTFWNIYS' A
#
# COMPACT_ATOMS: atom_id res chain seq x y z
N MET A 1 21.68 2.45 3.90
CA MET A 1 20.67 2.57 4.98
C MET A 1 19.33 3.05 4.44
N PHE A 2 19.27 4.18 3.72
CA PHE A 2 18.01 4.80 3.27
C PHE A 2 17.14 3.90 2.36
N ASN A 3 17.75 3.15 1.44
CA ASN A 3 17.02 2.18 0.59
C ASN A 3 16.25 1.13 1.41
N LEU A 4 16.80 0.69 2.54
CA LEU A 4 16.20 -0.36 3.37
C LEU A 4 14.91 0.11 4.06
N LEU A 5 14.84 1.40 4.42
CA LEU A 5 13.63 2.05 4.93
C LEU A 5 12.54 2.15 3.85
N VAL A 6 12.92 2.52 2.63
CA VAL A 6 12.01 2.62 1.49
C VAL A 6 11.47 1.24 1.10
N ASP A 7 12.32 0.23 1.05
CA ASP A 7 11.93 -1.15 0.75
C ASP A 7 10.96 -1.67 1.82
N ALA A 8 11.22 -1.41 3.10
CA ALA A 8 10.30 -1.76 4.19
C ALA A 8 8.92 -1.09 4.05
N ALA A 9 8.88 0.19 3.66
CA ALA A 9 7.62 0.90 3.40
C ALA A 9 6.85 0.31 2.20
N LEU A 10 7.55 -0.10 1.14
CA LEU A 10 6.95 -0.79 0.00
C LEU A 10 6.39 -2.16 0.39
N TRP A 11 7.11 -2.93 1.21
CA TRP A 11 6.59 -4.20 1.75
C TRP A 11 5.31 -4.00 2.55
N ILE A 12 5.27 -2.98 3.41
CA ILE A 12 4.07 -2.62 4.18
C ILE A 12 2.92 -2.28 3.22
N SER A 13 3.17 -1.49 2.16
CA SER A 13 2.14 -1.17 1.17
C SER A 13 1.56 -2.43 0.47
N GLY A 14 2.40 -3.44 0.21
CA GLY A 14 1.96 -4.73 -0.34
C GLY A 14 1.11 -5.54 0.64
N ILE A 15 1.41 -5.48 1.95
CA ILE A 15 0.59 -6.12 2.98
C ILE A 15 -0.80 -5.48 3.05
N PHE A 16 -0.92 -4.16 2.87
CA PHE A 16 -2.22 -3.50 2.76
C PHE A 16 -3.02 -4.05 1.58
N ALA A 17 -2.40 -4.27 0.41
CA ALA A 17 -3.10 -4.89 -0.73
C ALA A 17 -3.63 -6.30 -0.40
N LEU A 18 -2.86 -7.11 0.33
CA LEU A 18 -3.30 -8.43 0.80
C LEU A 18 -4.47 -8.34 1.79
N ILE A 19 -4.44 -7.38 2.72
CA ILE A 19 -5.55 -7.14 3.65
C ILE A 19 -6.82 -6.73 2.90
N GLY A 20 -6.68 -5.90 1.84
CA GLY A 20 -7.81 -5.53 0.98
C GLY A 20 -8.42 -6.73 0.26
N ALA A 21 -7.59 -7.63 -0.26
CA ALA A 21 -8.03 -8.88 -0.89
C ALA A 21 -8.72 -9.82 0.11
N VAL A 22 -8.19 -9.94 1.34
CA VAL A 22 -8.81 -10.75 2.41
C VAL A 22 -10.13 -10.14 2.88
N GLY A 23 -10.21 -8.82 3.01
CA GLY A 23 -11.46 -8.10 3.32
C GLY A 23 -12.55 -8.36 2.28
N LEU A 24 -12.16 -8.49 1.00
CA LEU A 24 -13.06 -8.89 -0.06
C LEU A 24 -13.58 -10.32 0.10
N LEU A 25 -12.85 -11.25 0.73
CA LEU A 25 -13.31 -12.64 0.91
C LEU A 25 -14.15 -12.83 2.19
N ARG A 26 -13.95 -11.98 3.21
CA ARG A 26 -14.57 -12.17 4.54
C ARG A 26 -15.96 -11.55 4.69
N PHE A 27 -16.27 -10.47 3.96
CA PHE A 27 -17.57 -9.80 4.11
C PHE A 27 -18.64 -10.44 3.19
N PRO A 28 -19.85 -10.73 3.72
CA PRO A 28 -20.92 -11.37 2.94
C PRO A 28 -21.69 -10.43 2.01
N ASP A 29 -21.58 -9.11 2.19
CA ASP A 29 -22.32 -8.08 1.44
C ASP A 29 -21.45 -7.33 0.41
N PHE A 30 -21.96 -7.12 -0.82
CA PHE A 30 -21.20 -6.55 -1.94
C PHE A 30 -20.75 -5.10 -1.72
N TYR A 31 -21.60 -4.28 -1.09
CA TYR A 31 -21.30 -2.88 -0.79
C TYR A 31 -20.25 -2.78 0.31
N THR A 32 -20.38 -3.63 1.32
CA THR A 32 -19.46 -3.66 2.47
C THR A 32 -18.08 -4.19 2.07
N ARG A 33 -18.03 -5.17 1.16
CA ARG A 33 -16.78 -5.69 0.55
C ARG A 33 -16.05 -4.62 -0.25
N THR A 34 -16.76 -3.92 -1.14
CA THR A 34 -16.15 -2.93 -2.05
C THR A 34 -15.68 -1.68 -1.32
N HIS A 35 -16.43 -1.22 -0.31
CA HIS A 35 -16.01 -0.11 0.54
C HIS A 35 -14.75 -0.44 1.36
N ALA A 36 -14.73 -1.60 2.04
CA ALA A 36 -13.54 -2.03 2.80
C ALA A 36 -12.32 -2.24 1.88
N ALA A 37 -12.51 -2.85 0.71
CA ALA A 37 -11.42 -3.07 -0.24
C ALA A 37 -10.84 -1.76 -0.79
N THR A 38 -11.68 -0.77 -1.15
CA THR A 38 -11.22 0.51 -1.69
C THR A 38 -10.51 1.37 -0.64
N VAL A 39 -10.99 1.41 0.59
CA VAL A 39 -10.34 2.15 1.70
C VAL A 39 -8.94 1.59 1.97
N VAL A 40 -8.81 0.25 2.04
CA VAL A 40 -7.51 -0.39 2.25
C VAL A 40 -6.58 -0.22 1.04
N SER A 41 -7.12 -0.32 -0.18
CA SER A 41 -6.34 -0.13 -1.42
C SER A 41 -5.83 1.30 -1.57
N MET A 42 -6.66 2.31 -1.27
CA MET A 42 -6.26 3.73 -1.28
C MET A 42 -5.17 4.03 -0.24
N GLY A 43 -5.28 3.48 0.97
CA GLY A 43 -4.24 3.60 2.00
C GLY A 43 -2.92 2.96 1.59
N GLY A 44 -2.96 1.76 1.00
CA GLY A 44 -1.76 1.08 0.48
C GLY A 44 -1.12 1.84 -0.69
N MET A 45 -1.91 2.30 -1.65
CA MET A 45 -1.42 3.03 -2.83
C MET A 45 -0.81 4.38 -2.46
N THR A 46 -1.43 5.15 -1.55
CA THR A 46 -0.87 6.43 -1.09
C THR A 46 0.47 6.24 -0.39
N LEU A 47 0.60 5.21 0.44
CA LEU A 47 1.87 4.85 1.09
C LEU A 47 2.94 4.42 0.07
N ALA A 48 2.56 3.60 -0.92
CA ALA A 48 3.46 3.15 -1.98
C ALA A 48 3.97 4.31 -2.84
N LEU A 49 3.08 5.23 -3.23
CA LEU A 49 3.43 6.42 -4.02
C LEU A 49 4.38 7.33 -3.26
N LEU A 50 4.13 7.59 -1.97
CA LEU A 50 5.05 8.38 -1.14
C LEU A 50 6.44 7.72 -1.04
N ALA A 51 6.50 6.41 -0.82
CA ALA A 51 7.76 5.67 -0.77
C ALA A 51 8.54 5.78 -2.10
N LEU A 52 7.86 5.69 -3.25
CA LEU A 52 8.47 5.82 -4.57
C LEU A 52 8.96 7.23 -4.88
N ILE A 53 8.22 8.26 -4.47
CA ILE A 53 8.66 9.66 -4.61
C ILE A 53 9.94 9.87 -3.84
N VAL A 54 9.99 9.41 -2.58
CA VAL A 54 11.19 9.52 -1.73
C VAL A 54 12.37 8.73 -2.31
N LYS A 55 12.12 7.53 -2.85
CA LYS A 55 13.14 6.71 -3.52
C LYS A 55 13.75 7.41 -4.73
N THR A 56 12.87 7.92 -5.59
CA THR A 56 13.27 8.57 -6.85
C THR A 56 14.00 9.87 -6.56
N PHE A 57 13.51 10.68 -5.62
CA PHE A 57 14.18 11.88 -5.18
C PHE A 57 15.60 11.57 -4.71
N TRP A 58 15.77 10.64 -3.77
CA TRP A 58 17.10 10.27 -3.27
C TRP A 58 18.03 9.74 -4.36
N ASN A 59 17.51 8.96 -5.32
CA ASN A 59 18.30 8.41 -6.41
C ASN A 59 18.81 9.47 -7.41
N ILE A 60 18.13 10.60 -7.56
CA ILE A 60 18.54 11.68 -8.46
C ILE A 60 19.69 12.52 -7.86
N TYR A 61 19.72 12.67 -6.53
CA TYR A 61 20.75 13.48 -5.84
C TYR A 61 21.95 12.66 -5.35
N SER A 62 21.89 11.33 -5.46
CA SER A 62 22.95 10.40 -5.05
C SER A 62 23.72 9.86 -6.26
#